data_AF-A0A238BR36-F1
#
_entry.id   AF-A0A238BR36-F1
#
_cell.length_a   1.000
_cell.length_b   1.000
_cell.length_c   1.000
_cell.angle_alpha   90.00
_cell.angle_beta   90.00
_cell.angle_gamma   90.00
#
_symmetry.space_group_name_H-M   'P 1'
#
loop_
_entity.id
_entity.type
_entity.pdbx_description
1 polymer ?
#
loop_
_entity_poly.entity_id
_entity_poly.type
_entity_poly.pdbx_seq_one_letter_code
_entity_poly.pdbx_strand_id
1 'polypeptide(L)'
;MKYSMKCLKSLHLNPPTDDFFYQTAFPIQFAVTIIGNALTLSVLLNQSMRNRIVLAVSAERLLIIKFPFRSLKQYHALGSVITIFVILAFTLMLTCFHHFSYRCATLWVCNMTQVYMKCLPVTWNWTEFGLVPHYQPSERFAFYINMSVIANAFIGVIIPVFVVAFLNVYLIRLLQIRTEQ
;
A
#
# COMPACT_ATOMS: atom_id res chain seq x y z
N MET A 1 -33.49 -11.67 -5.46
CA MET A 1 -34.19 -11.40 -4.16
C MET A 1 -33.67 -12.22 -2.96
N LYS A 2 -32.57 -12.98 -3.06
CA LYS A 2 -32.11 -13.88 -1.98
C LYS A 2 -31.64 -13.17 -0.68
N TYR A 3 -31.23 -11.89 -0.78
CA TYR A 3 -30.68 -11.12 0.34
C TYR A 3 -31.68 -10.16 1.02
N SER A 4 -32.79 -9.80 0.36
CA SER A 4 -33.76 -8.81 0.88
C SER A 4 -34.49 -9.29 2.14
N MET A 5 -34.61 -10.61 2.31
CA MET A 5 -35.34 -11.24 3.41
C MET A 5 -34.47 -11.47 4.66
N LYS A 6 -33.13 -11.37 4.56
CA LYS A 6 -32.22 -11.53 5.69
C LYS A 6 -31.99 -10.18 6.37
N CYS A 7 -32.03 -10.13 7.70
CA CYS A 7 -31.75 -8.91 8.46
C CYS A 7 -30.26 -8.82 8.83
N LEU A 8 -29.76 -7.60 9.09
CA LEU A 8 -28.35 -7.30 9.32
C LEU A 8 -27.70 -8.20 10.38
N LYS A 9 -28.43 -8.48 11.47
CA LYS A 9 -27.97 -9.32 12.59
C LYS A 9 -27.71 -10.78 12.21
N SER A 10 -28.34 -11.28 11.14
CA SER A 10 -28.13 -12.63 10.61
C SER A 10 -27.05 -12.68 9.52
N LEU A 11 -26.69 -11.53 8.92
CA LEU A 11 -25.53 -11.38 8.04
C LEU A 11 -24.29 -11.14 8.91
N HIS A 12 -23.83 -12.16 9.62
CA HIS A 12 -22.52 -12.13 10.30
C HIS A 12 -21.41 -12.25 9.24
N LEU A 13 -21.15 -11.17 8.51
CA LEU A 13 -20.48 -11.20 7.21
C LEU A 13 -18.97 -10.95 7.23
N ASN A 14 -18.37 -10.73 8.39
CA ASN A 14 -16.92 -10.72 8.56
C ASN A 14 -16.51 -11.88 9.48
N PRO A 15 -15.48 -12.67 9.13
CA PRO A 15 -14.88 -13.61 10.07
C PRO A 15 -14.29 -12.82 11.25
N PRO A 16 -14.34 -13.37 12.48
CA PRO A 16 -13.88 -12.66 13.69
C PRO A 16 -12.40 -12.26 13.66
N THR A 17 -11.62 -12.87 12.76
CA THR A 17 -10.21 -12.55 12.52
C THR A 17 -10.02 -11.18 11.90
N ASP A 18 -10.87 -10.77 10.96
CA ASP A 18 -10.68 -9.54 10.21
C ASP A 18 -10.95 -8.32 11.10
N ASP A 19 -11.93 -8.44 12.01
CA ASP A 19 -12.32 -7.36 12.92
C ASP A 19 -11.19 -6.97 13.88
N PHE A 20 -10.42 -7.96 14.39
CA PHE A 20 -9.25 -7.70 15.22
C PHE A 20 -8.13 -6.97 14.47
N PHE A 21 -7.85 -7.38 13.23
CA PHE A 21 -6.82 -6.73 12.41
C PHE A 21 -7.18 -5.27 12.09
N TYR A 22 -8.43 -5.01 11.71
CA TYR A 22 -8.86 -3.66 11.34
C TYR A 22 -9.06 -2.74 12.56
N GLN A 23 -9.60 -3.23 13.68
CA GLN A 23 -9.82 -2.41 14.86
C GLN A 23 -8.56 -2.20 15.72
N THR A 24 -7.63 -3.17 15.74
CA THR A 24 -6.49 -3.14 16.68
C THR A 24 -5.16 -2.93 15.97
N ALA A 25 -4.82 -3.79 15.00
CA ALA A 25 -3.50 -3.76 14.38
C ALA A 25 -3.29 -2.52 13.49
N PHE A 26 -4.29 -2.16 12.70
CA PHE A 26 -4.23 -1.02 11.79
C PHE A 26 -3.98 0.34 12.47
N PRO A 27 -4.74 0.74 13.51
CA PRO A 27 -4.51 2.04 14.16
C PRO A 27 -3.17 2.11 14.89
N ILE A 28 -2.71 1.01 15.50
CA ILE A 28 -1.41 0.95 16.17
C ILE A 28 -0.29 1.12 15.13
N GLN A 29 -0.33 0.38 14.03
CA GLN A 29 0.65 0.50 12.96
C GLN A 29 0.69 1.91 12.36
N PHE A 30 -0.48 2.52 12.16
CA PHE A 30 -0.61 3.88 11.65
C PHE A 30 0.00 4.90 12.62
N ALA A 31 -0.33 4.82 13.90
CA ALA A 31 0.21 5.72 14.94
C ALA A 31 1.73 5.63 15.03
N VAL A 32 2.29 4.42 15.10
CA VAL A 32 3.74 4.19 15.14
C VAL A 32 4.42 4.76 13.89
N THR A 33 3.82 4.56 12.71
CA THR A 33 4.36 5.06 11.45
C THR A 33 4.39 6.59 11.39
N ILE A 34 3.29 7.27 11.78
CA ILE A 34 3.22 8.73 11.78
C ILE A 34 4.19 9.32 12.79
N ILE A 35 4.17 8.83 14.03
CA ILE A 35 5.04 9.34 15.11
C ILE A 35 6.51 9.16 14.73
N GLY A 36 6.89 7.97 14.24
CA GLY A 36 8.26 7.69 13.82
C GLY A 36 8.74 8.57 12.66
N ASN A 37 7.90 8.78 11.65
CA ASN A 37 8.26 9.62 10.49
C ASN A 37 8.28 11.11 10.86
N ALA A 38 7.34 11.59 11.68
CA ALA A 38 7.32 12.96 12.18
C ALA A 38 8.55 13.27 13.03
N LEU A 39 8.90 12.39 13.98
CA LEU A 39 10.13 12.51 14.78
C LEU A 39 11.37 12.55 13.89
N THR A 40 11.45 11.67 12.89
CA THR A 40 12.56 11.66 11.93
C THR A 40 12.66 12.99 11.17
N LEU A 41 11.54 13.55 10.71
CA LEU A 41 11.50 14.83 10.00
C LEU A 41 11.87 16.01 10.92
N SER A 42 11.31 16.07 12.14
CA SER A 42 11.63 17.11 13.13
C SER A 42 13.12 17.11 13.50
N VAL A 43 13.71 15.92 13.61
CA VAL A 43 15.13 15.74 13.90
C VAL A 43 16.02 16.12 12.71
N LEU A 44 15.59 15.84 11.46
CA LEU A 44 16.28 16.28 10.24
C LEU A 44 16.24 17.81 10.06
N LEU A 45 15.15 18.45 10.48
CA LEU A 45 14.96 19.90 10.39
C LEU A 45 15.63 20.68 11.53
N ASN A 46 15.97 20.02 12.65
CA ASN A 46 16.62 20.66 13.78
C ASN A 46 18.16 20.70 13.62
N GLN A 47 18.75 21.90 13.57
CA GLN A 47 20.19 22.07 13.36
C GLN A 47 21.07 21.55 14.51
N SER A 48 20.53 21.47 15.74
CA SER A 48 21.29 21.27 16.99
C SER A 48 21.62 19.79 17.30
N MET A 49 20.74 18.84 16.95
CA MET A 49 20.85 17.43 17.38
C MET A 49 21.43 16.48 16.31
N ARG A 50 22.08 17.04 15.29
CA ARG A 50 22.40 16.35 14.02
C ARG A 50 23.39 15.20 14.10
N ASN A 51 24.11 15.02 15.21
CA ASN A 51 25.42 14.34 15.13
C ASN A 51 25.50 12.88 15.62
N ARG A 52 24.45 12.27 16.20
CA ARG A 52 24.56 10.86 16.69
C ARG A 52 23.33 9.98 16.42
N ILE A 53 22.14 10.36 16.91
CA ILE A 53 20.91 9.54 16.76
C ILE A 53 20.39 9.60 15.32
N VAL A 54 20.45 10.80 14.71
CA VAL A 54 20.09 11.02 13.31
C VAL A 54 21.02 10.23 12.40
N LEU A 55 22.32 10.17 12.72
CA LEU A 55 23.27 9.45 11.88
C LEU A 55 23.00 7.95 11.88
N ALA A 56 22.60 7.35 13.01
CA ALA A 56 22.31 5.91 13.06
C ALA A 56 21.00 5.54 12.35
N VAL A 57 19.89 6.20 12.69
CA VAL A 57 18.56 5.91 12.11
C VAL A 57 18.45 6.40 10.67
N SER A 58 19.02 7.57 10.39
CA SER A 58 19.08 8.09 9.03
C SER A 58 20.11 7.33 8.22
N ALA A 59 21.26 6.84 8.73
CA ALA A 59 22.14 5.96 7.95
C ALA A 59 21.52 4.59 7.68
N GLU A 60 20.68 4.03 8.55
CA GLU A 60 19.98 2.78 8.23
C GLU A 60 19.01 2.98 7.04
N ARG A 61 18.18 4.02 7.10
CA ARG A 61 17.23 4.37 6.03
C ARG A 61 17.93 4.95 4.79
N LEU A 62 19.02 5.70 4.95
CA LEU A 62 19.88 6.18 3.87
C LEU A 62 20.70 5.04 3.28
N LEU A 63 21.13 4.04 4.03
CA LEU A 63 21.80 2.88 3.44
C LEU A 63 20.77 2.19 2.56
N ILE A 64 19.56 1.92 3.02
CA ILE A 64 18.52 1.29 2.17
C ILE A 64 18.17 2.14 0.92
N ILE A 65 18.10 3.47 1.02
CA ILE A 65 17.75 4.37 -0.11
C ILE A 65 18.95 4.78 -0.97
N LYS A 66 20.18 4.80 -0.43
CA LYS A 66 21.45 5.19 -1.09
C LYS A 66 22.25 3.99 -1.57
N PHE A 67 21.98 2.77 -1.07
CA PHE A 67 22.54 1.51 -1.59
C PHE A 67 21.99 0.98 -2.93
N PRO A 68 20.93 1.51 -3.57
CA PRO A 68 20.72 1.26 -4.99
C PRO A 68 21.52 2.20 -5.89
N PHE A 69 22.03 3.35 -5.39
CA PHE A 69 22.68 4.38 -6.21
C PHE A 69 23.86 5.08 -5.51
N ARG A 70 24.82 4.32 -4.97
CA ARG A 70 26.08 4.85 -4.43
C ARG A 70 27.03 5.31 -5.56
N SER A 71 26.55 6.11 -6.51
CA SER A 71 27.40 6.71 -7.53
C SER A 71 26.74 7.92 -8.22
N LEU A 72 26.42 8.99 -7.49
CA LEU A 72 26.27 10.30 -8.15
C LEU A 72 26.67 11.40 -7.15
N LYS A 73 27.85 11.95 -7.40
CA LYS A 73 28.53 13.01 -6.66
C LYS A 73 27.89 14.35 -7.04
N GLN A 74 27.48 15.15 -6.04
CA GLN A 74 27.25 16.60 -6.07
C GLN A 74 26.28 17.25 -7.10
N TYR A 75 25.70 16.53 -8.07
CA TYR A 75 24.79 17.10 -9.11
C TYR A 75 23.27 16.91 -8.81
N HIS A 76 22.90 16.72 -7.53
CA HIS A 76 21.79 15.81 -7.17
C HIS A 76 20.47 16.42 -6.65
N ALA A 77 20.31 17.73 -6.53
CA ALA A 77 19.07 18.30 -5.98
C ALA A 77 17.89 18.17 -6.96
N LEU A 78 18.05 18.67 -8.20
CA LEU A 78 17.04 18.55 -9.25
C LEU A 78 16.82 17.09 -9.68
N GLY A 79 17.90 16.30 -9.81
CA GLY A 79 17.80 14.87 -10.12
C GLY A 79 17.05 14.08 -9.04
N SER A 80 17.25 14.41 -7.76
CA SER A 80 16.49 13.81 -6.65
C SER A 80 15.01 14.21 -6.69
N VAL A 81 14.69 15.48 -6.96
CA VAL A 81 13.30 15.95 -7.09
C VAL A 81 12.59 15.25 -8.26
N ILE A 82 13.26 15.15 -9.42
CA ILE A 82 12.72 14.44 -10.59
C ILE A 82 12.48 12.96 -10.25
N THR A 83 13.43 12.30 -9.59
CA THR A 83 13.29 10.89 -9.19
C THR A 83 12.10 10.70 -8.24
N ILE A 84 11.94 11.57 -7.24
CA ILE A 84 10.78 11.54 -6.32
C ILE A 84 9.48 11.74 -7.09
N PHE A 85 9.43 12.71 -8.00
CA PHE A 85 8.23 12.97 -8.80
C PHE A 85 7.88 11.77 -9.70
N VAL A 86 8.88 11.14 -10.31
CA VAL A 86 8.70 9.91 -11.12
C VAL A 86 8.15 8.77 -10.26
N ILE A 87 8.71 8.55 -9.06
CA ILE A 87 8.22 7.52 -8.14
C ILE A 87 6.77 7.80 -7.74
N LEU A 88 6.43 9.05 -7.39
CA LEU A 88 5.07 9.44 -7.02
C LEU A 88 4.09 9.24 -8.18
N ALA A 89 4.43 9.71 -9.37
CA ALA A 89 3.58 9.56 -10.56
C ALA A 89 3.38 8.09 -10.93
N PHE A 90 4.45 7.29 -10.89
CA PHE A 90 4.39 5.86 -11.17
C PHE A 90 3.55 5.11 -10.14
N THR A 91 3.74 5.41 -8.85
CA THR A 91 2.95 4.82 -7.75
C THR A 91 1.48 5.21 -7.86
N LEU A 92 1.19 6.47 -8.19
CA LEU A 92 -0.17 6.94 -8.42
C LEU A 92 -0.81 6.18 -9.58
N MET A 93 -0.10 6.02 -10.70
CA MET A 93 -0.60 5.27 -11.86
C MET A 93 -0.87 3.80 -11.52
N LEU A 94 0.07 3.16 -10.80
CA LEU A 94 -0.06 1.79 -10.32
C LEU A 94 -1.21 1.60 -9.35
N THR A 95 -1.56 2.58 -8.53
CA THR A 95 -2.59 2.44 -7.48
C THR A 95 -3.93 3.03 -7.87
N CYS A 96 -4.01 3.84 -8.93
CA CYS A 96 -5.23 4.49 -9.40
C CYS A 96 -6.35 3.49 -9.70
N PHE A 97 -6.02 2.27 -10.14
CA PHE A 97 -7.03 1.23 -10.37
C PHE A 97 -7.83 0.90 -9.10
N HIS A 98 -7.26 1.05 -7.90
CA HIS A 98 -7.98 0.77 -6.65
C HIS A 98 -9.21 1.68 -6.50
N HIS A 99 -9.13 2.95 -6.93
CA HIS A 99 -10.26 3.88 -6.87
C HIS A 99 -11.44 3.42 -7.74
N PHE A 100 -11.14 2.83 -8.91
CA PHE A 100 -12.16 2.39 -9.86
C PHE A 100 -12.55 0.92 -9.70
N SER A 101 -11.73 0.13 -8.99
CA SER A 101 -11.95 -1.31 -8.79
C SER A 101 -13.11 -1.63 -7.86
N TYR A 102 -13.48 -0.73 -6.95
CA TYR A 102 -14.58 -0.92 -6.00
C TYR A 102 -15.76 0.01 -6.31
N ARG A 103 -16.97 -0.53 -6.20
CA ARG A 103 -18.21 0.24 -6.25
C ARG A 103 -19.04 -0.07 -5.02
N CYS A 104 -19.72 0.93 -4.48
CA CYS A 104 -20.58 0.77 -3.32
C CYS A 104 -22.04 0.75 -3.77
N ALA A 105 -22.77 -0.27 -3.36
CA ALA A 105 -24.21 -0.37 -3.61
C ALA A 105 -24.97 -0.35 -2.29
N THR A 106 -26.15 0.26 -2.34
CA THR A 106 -27.12 0.27 -1.25
C THR A 106 -28.08 -0.90 -1.43
N LEU A 107 -28.22 -1.68 -0.37
CA LEU A 107 -29.02 -2.89 -0.33
C LEU A 107 -30.11 -2.69 0.72
N TRP A 108 -31.35 -3.00 0.33
CA TRP A 108 -32.47 -3.03 1.26
C TRP A 108 -32.58 -4.41 1.87
N VAL A 109 -32.29 -4.50 3.17
CA VAL A 109 -32.34 -5.73 3.96
C VAL A 109 -33.51 -5.67 4.94
N CYS A 110 -33.91 -6.83 5.46
CA CYS A 110 -35.02 -6.94 6.40
C CYS A 110 -36.35 -6.39 5.84
N ASN A 111 -36.80 -6.89 4.69
CA ASN A 111 -38.08 -6.49 4.08
C ASN A 111 -38.21 -4.96 3.88
N MET A 112 -37.18 -4.32 3.32
CA MET A 112 -37.12 -2.88 3.04
C MET A 112 -37.07 -1.96 4.27
N THR A 113 -36.87 -2.48 5.48
CA THR A 113 -36.82 -1.64 6.70
C THR A 113 -35.43 -1.14 7.06
N GLN A 114 -34.37 -1.78 6.53
CA GLN A 114 -32.98 -1.42 6.83
C GLN A 114 -32.20 -1.20 5.54
N VAL A 115 -31.47 -0.09 5.48
CA VAL A 115 -30.51 0.21 4.41
C VAL A 115 -29.12 -0.23 4.85
N TYR A 116 -28.49 -1.07 4.05
CA TYR A 116 -27.13 -1.51 4.27
C TYR A 116 -26.26 -1.14 3.05
N MET A 117 -25.11 -0.51 3.29
CA MET A 117 -24.19 -0.11 2.23
C MET A 117 -22.98 -1.03 2.26
N LYS A 118 -22.66 -1.66 1.12
CA LYS A 118 -21.46 -2.49 0.99
C LYS A 118 -20.71 -2.11 -0.28
N CYS A 119 -19.40 -2.01 -0.16
CA CYS A 119 -18.49 -1.81 -1.29
C CYS A 119 -17.95 -3.17 -1.72
N LEU A 120 -18.17 -3.52 -2.98
CA LEU A 120 -17.73 -4.77 -3.59
C LEU A 120 -16.86 -4.48 -4.81
N PRO A 121 -15.97 -5.41 -5.18
CA PRO A 121 -15.20 -5.26 -6.40
C PRO A 121 -16.16 -5.23 -7.61
N VAL A 122 -15.82 -4.42 -8.61
CA VAL A 122 -16.64 -4.24 -9.82
C VAL A 122 -16.82 -5.53 -10.61
N THR A 123 -15.87 -6.46 -10.49
CA THR A 123 -15.88 -7.80 -11.09
C THR A 123 -16.81 -8.79 -10.38
N TRP A 124 -17.42 -8.41 -9.25
CA TRP A 124 -18.37 -9.27 -8.54
C TRP A 124 -19.65 -9.50 -9.35
N ASN A 125 -20.34 -10.61 -9.07
CA ASN A 125 -21.61 -10.91 -9.72
C ASN A 125 -22.76 -10.08 -9.10
N TRP A 126 -22.96 -8.86 -9.63
CA TRP A 126 -23.98 -7.90 -9.14
C TRP A 126 -25.42 -8.41 -9.24
N THR A 127 -25.67 -9.37 -10.12
CA THR A 127 -27.00 -9.99 -10.30
C THR A 127 -27.44 -10.78 -9.07
N GLU A 128 -26.50 -11.30 -8.27
CA GLU A 128 -26.78 -12.09 -7.08
C GLU A 128 -27.41 -11.24 -5.95
N PHE A 129 -27.10 -9.95 -5.93
CA PHE A 129 -27.68 -8.97 -5.01
C PHE A 129 -29.10 -8.52 -5.41
N GLY A 130 -29.61 -8.95 -6.56
CA GLY A 130 -30.94 -8.57 -7.04
C GLY A 130 -31.06 -7.11 -7.47
N LEU A 131 -29.94 -6.45 -7.74
CA LEU A 131 -29.86 -5.12 -8.34
C LEU A 131 -29.93 -5.29 -9.87
N VAL A 132 -31.08 -4.97 -10.47
CA VAL A 132 -31.37 -5.11 -11.90
C VAL A 132 -30.74 -3.97 -12.72
N PRO A 133 -30.38 -4.23 -13.98
CA PRO A 133 -29.05 -4.71 -14.35
C PRO A 133 -28.02 -3.58 -14.22
N HIS A 134 -27.17 -3.64 -13.20
CA HIS A 134 -25.95 -2.84 -13.29
C HIS A 134 -25.11 -3.34 -14.47
N TYR A 135 -24.71 -2.42 -15.35
CA TYR A 135 -23.82 -2.66 -16.48
C TYR A 135 -22.66 -3.57 -16.05
N GLN A 136 -22.64 -4.80 -16.56
CA GLN A 136 -21.54 -5.71 -16.31
C GLN A 136 -20.27 -5.09 -16.90
N PRO A 137 -19.16 -5.06 -16.15
CA PRO A 137 -17.91 -4.53 -16.66
C PRO A 137 -17.50 -5.30 -17.92
N SER A 138 -16.97 -4.59 -18.92
CA SER A 138 -16.43 -5.24 -20.11
C SER A 138 -15.32 -6.23 -19.70
N GLU A 139 -15.20 -7.34 -20.42
CA GLU A 139 -14.18 -8.36 -20.12
C GLU A 139 -12.76 -7.78 -20.10
N ARG A 140 -12.50 -6.80 -20.96
CA ARG A 140 -11.24 -6.05 -21.00
C ARG A 140 -10.99 -5.26 -19.73
N PHE A 141 -12.03 -4.66 -19.16
CA PHE A 141 -11.93 -3.91 -17.91
C PHE A 141 -11.69 -4.84 -16.72
N ALA A 142 -12.38 -5.98 -16.67
CA ALA A 142 -12.15 -7.00 -15.63
C ALA A 142 -10.72 -7.56 -15.68
N PHE A 143 -10.24 -7.87 -16.88
CA PHE A 143 -8.86 -8.32 -17.10
C PHE A 143 -7.84 -7.26 -16.69
N TYR A 144 -8.07 -5.98 -17.07
CA TYR A 144 -7.22 -4.86 -16.65
C TYR A 144 -7.10 -4.76 -15.13
N ILE A 145 -8.22 -4.76 -14.40
CA ILE A 145 -8.21 -4.67 -12.93
C ILE A 145 -7.44 -5.85 -12.32
N ASN A 146 -7.70 -7.08 -12.79
CA ASN A 146 -7.01 -8.26 -12.26
C ASN A 146 -5.49 -8.19 -12.52
N MET A 147 -5.10 -7.80 -13.74
CA MET A 147 -3.69 -7.63 -14.08
C MET A 147 -3.03 -6.50 -13.27
N SER A 148 -3.73 -5.39 -13.00
CA SER A 148 -3.20 -4.29 -12.18
C SER A 148 -3.00 -4.70 -10.72
N VAL A 149 -3.89 -5.51 -10.14
CA VAL A 149 -3.72 -6.06 -8.78
C VAL A 149 -2.43 -6.90 -8.70
N ILE A 150 -2.25 -7.80 -9.66
CA ILE A 150 -1.08 -8.66 -9.75
C ILE A 150 0.19 -7.80 -9.93
N ALA A 151 0.16 -6.86 -10.89
CA ALA A 151 1.28 -5.96 -11.14
C ALA A 151 1.67 -5.12 -9.91
N ASN A 152 0.69 -4.58 -9.18
CA ASN A 152 0.94 -3.81 -7.97
C ASN A 152 1.56 -4.67 -6.85
N ALA A 153 1.14 -5.93 -6.69
CA ALA A 153 1.77 -6.84 -5.73
C ALA A 153 3.23 -7.15 -6.09
N PHE A 154 3.51 -7.44 -7.36
CA PHE A 154 4.87 -7.74 -7.82
C PHE A 154 5.78 -6.52 -7.77
N ILE A 155 5.35 -5.39 -8.33
CA ILE A 155 6.16 -4.19 -8.47
C ILE A 155 6.25 -3.40 -7.16
N GLY A 156 5.16 -3.33 -6.40
CA GLY A 156 5.09 -2.56 -5.16
C GLY A 156 5.70 -3.26 -3.96
N VAL A 157 5.74 -4.60 -3.94
CA VAL A 157 6.17 -5.36 -2.76
C VAL A 157 7.31 -6.33 -3.09
N ILE A 158 7.09 -7.25 -4.02
CA ILE A 158 8.01 -8.38 -4.23
C ILE A 158 9.37 -7.91 -4.77
N ILE A 159 9.38 -7.13 -5.85
CA ILE A 159 10.61 -6.64 -6.49
C ILE A 159 11.45 -5.79 -5.50
N PRO A 160 10.89 -4.79 -4.80
CA PRO A 160 11.64 -4.00 -3.82
C PRO A 160 12.26 -4.86 -2.71
N VAL A 161 11.53 -5.85 -2.18
CA VAL A 161 12.05 -6.75 -1.14
C VAL A 161 13.25 -7.55 -1.64
N PHE A 162 13.14 -8.14 -2.84
CA PHE A 162 14.25 -8.88 -3.44
C PHE A 162 15.45 -7.97 -3.71
N VAL A 163 15.24 -6.79 -4.30
CA VAL A 163 16.31 -5.83 -4.58
C VAL A 163 17.03 -5.44 -3.29
N VAL A 164 16.30 -5.11 -2.23
CA VAL A 164 16.89 -4.78 -0.92
C VAL A 164 17.67 -5.97 -0.35
N ALA A 165 17.13 -7.19 -0.43
CA ALA A 165 17.81 -8.39 0.05
C ALA A 165 19.12 -8.65 -0.72
N PHE A 166 19.09 -8.60 -2.06
CA PHE A 166 20.28 -8.80 -2.89
C PHE A 166 21.34 -7.72 -2.66
N LEU A 167 20.92 -6.44 -2.56
CA LEU A 167 21.84 -5.34 -2.26
C LEU A 167 22.50 -5.50 -0.89
N ASN A 168 21.75 -5.91 0.13
CA ASN A 168 22.29 -6.15 1.46
C ASN A 168 23.29 -7.32 1.48
N VAL A 169 22.99 -8.43 0.81
CA VAL A 169 23.92 -9.58 0.69
C VAL A 169 25.19 -9.18 -0.06
N TYR A 170 25.04 -8.45 -1.17
CA TYR A 170 26.17 -7.96 -1.96
C TYR A 170 27.07 -7.03 -1.13
N LEU A 171 26.47 -6.13 -0.34
CA LEU A 171 27.19 -5.23 0.54
C LEU A 171 28.01 -5.98 1.59
N ILE A 172 27.41 -6.96 2.28
CA ILE A 172 28.11 -7.74 3.30
C ILE A 172 29.33 -8.45 2.69
N ARG A 173 29.16 -9.08 1.52
CA ARG A 173 30.28 -9.72 0.81
C ARG A 173 31.38 -8.72 0.43
N LEU A 174 30.99 -7.55 -0.08
CA LEU A 174 31.94 -6.50 -0.44
C LEU A 174 32.70 -5.96 0.78
N LEU A 175 32.04 -5.81 1.92
CA LEU A 175 32.67 -5.37 3.18
C LEU A 175 33.65 -6.40 3.71
N GLN A 176 33.28 -7.69 3.70
CA GLN A 176 34.17 -8.78 4.12
C GLN A 176 35.47 -8.79 3.31
N ILE A 177 35.38 -8.66 1.98
CA ILE A 177 36.55 -8.61 1.09
C ILE A 177 37.45 -7.39 1.40
N ARG A 178 36.85 -6.25 1.79
CA ARG A 178 37.58 -5.02 2.10
C ARG A 178 38.24 -5.01 3.48
N THR A 179 37.77 -5.82 4.44
CA THR A 179 38.37 -5.94 5.78
C THR A 179 39.49 -6.98 5.87
N GLU A 180 39.56 -7.91 4.92
CA GLU A 180 40.62 -8.93 4.82
C GLU A 180 41.88 -8.42 4.09
N GLN A 181 41.87 -7.16 3.64
CA GLN A 181 42.91 -6.51 2.84
C GLN A 181 43.48 -5.30 3.60
#